data_AF-A0A178URL8-F1
#
_entry.id   AF-A0A178URL8-F1
#
_cell.length_a   1.000
_cell.length_b   1.000
_cell.length_c   1.000
_cell.angle_alpha   90.00
_cell.angle_beta   90.00
_cell.angle_gamma   90.00
#
_symmetry.space_group_name_H-M   'P 1'
#
loop_
_entity.id
_entity.type
_entity.pdbx_description
1 polymer ?
#
loop_
_entity_poly.entity_id
_entity_poly.type
_entity_poly.pdbx_seq_one_letter_code
_entity_poly.pdbx_strand_id
1 'polypeptide(L)'
;MDGLSSLLLPSQKPLFSQHMLTLSEDPALAMAFSVARRAAAVPLLLVNGTYRKTVRSYLDSSILQYQLQRVNDHTSLKGGHAHSRSTLEIPIFWLISGDPLLIDKHYQAKALSNMVVVVQSEASSWESHLQCNGRSLLWDLRSPVKAAMASVAEHLAGLLPLHLVYSVAHESAIEDWTWSVGCNPFSVTSQGWLLSQFQSDTIARSYMITALEESIQAVNSGIHLLRLERTNKKTFKLFQSRERELMNKYKYVVSLWRRLSNVAGETRYGDAMRFLHTLEEATSSFVREVNATVGVLHPIHCTKERKVKVEVDMTTIPAFIIVLILLYAVLRPRAPKPKIN
;
A
#
# COMPACT_ATOMS: atom_id res chain seq x y z
N MET A 1 8.78 26.67 0.88
CA MET A 1 9.19 25.34 1.41
C MET A 1 8.35 24.89 2.60
N ASP A 2 7.57 25.78 3.24
CA ASP A 2 6.90 25.47 4.52
C ASP A 2 5.65 24.56 4.43
N GLY A 3 5.06 24.42 3.24
CA GLY A 3 3.87 23.59 3.05
C GLY A 3 4.14 22.08 3.24
N LEU A 4 5.23 21.56 2.66
CA LEU A 4 5.57 20.14 2.80
C LEU A 4 6.00 19.79 4.22
N SER A 5 6.70 20.68 4.93
CA SER A 5 7.04 20.46 6.33
C SER A 5 5.80 20.31 7.23
N SER A 6 4.68 20.92 6.87
CA SER A 6 3.41 20.76 7.61
C SER A 6 2.71 19.42 7.38
N LEU A 7 3.10 18.65 6.34
CA LEU A 7 2.64 17.28 6.11
C LEU A 7 3.43 16.25 6.92
N LEU A 8 4.63 16.63 7.37
CA LEU A 8 5.55 15.70 8.02
C LEU A 8 5.24 15.58 9.49
N LEU A 9 5.45 14.38 10.00
CA LEU A 9 5.50 14.17 11.44
C LEU A 9 6.74 14.87 12.03
N PRO A 10 6.72 15.29 13.31
CA PRO A 10 7.85 15.98 13.92
C PRO A 10 9.20 15.22 13.88
N SER A 11 9.16 13.88 13.78
CA SER A 11 10.34 13.03 13.66
C SER A 11 10.80 12.79 12.21
N GLN A 12 9.96 13.10 11.22
CA GLN A 12 10.24 12.89 9.81
C GLN A 12 11.04 14.05 9.23
N LYS A 13 11.87 13.75 8.24
CA LYS A 13 12.62 14.75 7.47
C LYS A 13 12.29 14.56 5.98
N PRO A 14 11.99 15.63 5.24
CA PRO A 14 11.76 15.51 3.81
C PRO A 14 13.09 15.32 3.10
N LEU A 15 13.07 14.52 2.05
CA LEU A 15 14.21 14.34 1.15
C LEU A 15 13.68 14.28 -0.27
N PHE A 16 14.24 15.10 -1.15
CA PHE A 16 13.80 15.19 -2.54
C PHE A 16 14.90 14.64 -3.45
N SER A 17 14.50 13.76 -4.37
CA SER A 17 15.31 13.29 -5.47
C SER A 17 14.56 13.68 -6.73
N GLN A 18 15.14 14.59 -7.52
CA GLN A 18 14.50 15.12 -8.72
C GLN A 18 15.22 14.60 -9.96
N HIS A 19 14.44 14.08 -10.90
CA HIS A 19 14.90 13.72 -12.23
C HIS A 19 14.04 14.48 -13.25
N MET A 20 14.67 15.36 -14.02
CA MET A 20 14.01 16.06 -15.12
C MET A 20 14.37 15.33 -16.41
N LEU A 21 13.35 14.84 -17.10
CA LEU A 21 13.49 14.09 -18.34
C LEU A 21 12.63 14.76 -19.40
N THR A 22 13.19 14.94 -20.59
CA THR A 22 12.39 15.33 -21.74
C THR A 22 11.70 14.08 -22.30
N LEU A 23 10.45 14.22 -22.76
CA LEU A 23 9.75 13.08 -23.37
C LEU A 23 10.48 12.55 -24.62
N SER A 24 11.32 13.35 -25.27
CA SER A 24 12.16 12.91 -26.39
C SER A 24 13.28 11.94 -25.99
N GLU A 25 13.74 11.97 -24.74
CA GLU A 25 14.85 11.13 -24.28
C GLU A 25 14.41 9.70 -23.94
N ASP A 26 13.15 9.51 -23.54
CA ASP A 26 12.60 8.21 -23.19
C ASP A 26 11.34 7.88 -24.01
N PRO A 27 11.45 7.00 -25.03
CA PRO A 27 10.31 6.65 -25.87
C PRO A 27 9.20 5.92 -25.10
N ALA A 28 9.52 5.23 -24.00
CA ALA A 28 8.52 4.55 -23.20
C ALA A 28 7.67 5.55 -22.40
N LEU A 29 8.30 6.59 -21.83
CA LEU A 29 7.58 7.70 -21.20
C LEU A 29 6.76 8.52 -22.21
N ALA A 30 7.32 8.78 -23.40
CA ALA A 30 6.59 9.43 -24.49
C ALA A 30 5.34 8.64 -24.90
N MET A 31 5.48 7.30 -25.02
CA MET A 31 4.36 6.41 -25.31
C MET A 31 3.32 6.44 -24.19
N ALA A 32 3.75 6.34 -22.93
CA ALA A 32 2.85 6.39 -21.77
C ALA A 32 2.00 7.67 -21.78
N PHE A 33 2.64 8.82 -22.01
CA PHE A 33 1.98 10.11 -22.13
C PHE A 33 1.00 10.17 -23.32
N SER A 34 1.45 9.76 -24.50
CA SER A 34 0.65 9.78 -25.73
C SER A 34 -0.60 8.89 -25.61
N VAL A 35 -0.43 7.68 -25.09
CA VAL A 35 -1.51 6.70 -24.91
C VAL A 35 -2.52 7.17 -23.87
N ALA A 36 -2.09 7.89 -22.83
CA ALA A 36 -2.98 8.44 -21.80
C ALA A 36 -3.69 9.73 -22.21
N ARG A 37 -3.18 10.46 -23.21
CA ARG A 37 -3.79 11.73 -23.66
C ARG A 37 -5.13 11.47 -24.35
N ARG A 38 -6.12 12.25 -23.96
CA ARG A 38 -7.50 12.20 -24.44
C ARG A 38 -8.04 13.61 -24.64
N ALA A 39 -9.10 13.74 -25.42
CA ALA A 39 -9.86 14.96 -25.55
C ALA A 39 -11.33 14.65 -25.26
N ALA A 40 -11.95 15.46 -24.40
CA ALA A 40 -13.38 15.35 -24.13
C ALA A 40 -14.04 16.72 -24.18
N ALA A 41 -15.28 16.72 -24.62
CA ALA A 41 -16.09 17.92 -24.56
C ALA A 41 -16.79 18.00 -23.20
N VAL A 42 -16.40 18.99 -22.41
CA VAL A 42 -16.88 19.19 -21.04
C VAL A 42 -17.91 20.33 -21.06
N PRO A 43 -19.14 20.09 -20.58
CA PRO A 43 -20.12 21.15 -20.41
C PRO A 43 -19.70 22.06 -19.27
N LEU A 44 -19.82 23.36 -19.49
CA LEU A 44 -19.58 24.41 -18.52
C LEU A 44 -20.87 25.23 -18.40
N LEU A 45 -21.40 25.36 -17.19
CA LEU A 45 -22.40 26.38 -16.91
C LEU A 45 -21.67 27.72 -16.79
N LEU A 46 -22.09 28.72 -17.56
CA LEU A 46 -21.58 30.09 -17.49
C LEU A 46 -22.34 30.89 -16.42
N VAL A 47 -21.78 32.02 -16.00
CA VAL A 47 -22.36 32.91 -14.97
C VAL A 47 -23.77 33.38 -15.33
N ASN A 48 -24.04 33.55 -16.62
CA ASN A 48 -25.33 33.97 -17.14
C ASN A 48 -26.38 32.83 -17.21
N GLY A 49 -26.06 31.63 -16.70
CA GLY A 49 -26.94 30.46 -16.75
C GLY A 49 -26.95 29.73 -18.11
N THR A 50 -26.14 30.16 -19.08
CA THR A 50 -26.05 29.49 -20.38
C THR A 50 -25.04 28.35 -20.34
N TYR A 51 -25.31 27.28 -21.10
CA TYR A 51 -24.39 26.16 -21.23
C TYR A 51 -23.42 26.39 -22.38
N ARG A 52 -22.13 26.22 -22.11
CA ARG A 52 -21.08 26.22 -23.12
C ARG A 52 -20.35 24.88 -23.12
N LYS A 53 -20.21 24.28 -24.30
CA LYS A 53 -19.40 23.08 -24.47
C LYS A 53 -17.97 23.49 -24.80
N THR A 54 -17.00 23.07 -23.98
CA THR A 54 -15.57 23.35 -24.20
C THR A 54 -14.84 22.03 -24.43
N VAL A 55 -14.00 21.95 -25.47
CA VAL A 55 -13.15 20.78 -25.68
C VAL A 55 -11.90 20.93 -24.81
N ARG A 56 -11.62 19.94 -23.96
CA ARG A 56 -10.47 19.93 -23.06
C ARG A 56 -9.58 18.74 -23.38
N SER A 57 -8.28 18.98 -23.49
CA SER A 57 -7.26 17.94 -23.48
C SER A 57 -7.04 17.50 -22.04
N TYR A 58 -7.00 16.20 -21.79
CA TYR A 58 -6.72 15.65 -20.47
C TYR A 58 -5.92 14.35 -20.53
N LEU A 59 -5.29 13.99 -19.42
CA LEU A 59 -4.66 12.69 -19.20
C LEU A 59 -5.63 11.80 -18.43
N ASP A 60 -5.85 10.60 -18.95
CA ASP A 60 -6.51 9.54 -18.19
C ASP A 60 -5.53 8.99 -17.15
N SER A 61 -5.84 9.25 -15.87
CA SER A 61 -4.94 8.90 -14.77
C SER A 61 -4.74 7.39 -14.63
N SER A 62 -5.77 6.59 -14.91
CA SER A 62 -5.72 5.13 -14.77
C SER A 62 -4.83 4.49 -15.84
N ILE A 63 -4.96 4.96 -17.08
CA ILE A 63 -4.12 4.52 -18.20
C ILE A 63 -2.68 4.96 -17.97
N LEU A 64 -2.47 6.22 -17.56
CA LEU A 64 -1.14 6.75 -17.28
C LEU A 64 -0.45 5.96 -16.17
N GLN A 65 -1.15 5.70 -15.05
CA GLN A 65 -0.64 4.91 -13.93
C GLN A 65 -0.17 3.54 -14.39
N TYR A 66 -1.01 2.83 -15.15
CA TYR A 66 -0.70 1.51 -15.66
C TYR A 66 0.56 1.51 -16.56
N GLN A 67 0.69 2.49 -17.45
CA GLN A 67 1.87 2.58 -18.32
C GLN A 67 3.12 2.95 -17.54
N LEU A 68 3.05 3.92 -16.61
CA LEU A 68 4.19 4.33 -15.80
C LEU A 68 4.69 3.22 -14.88
N GLN A 69 3.79 2.41 -14.32
CA GLN A 69 4.17 1.25 -13.51
C GLN A 69 5.00 0.24 -14.32
N ARG A 70 4.59 -0.05 -15.56
CA ARG A 70 5.33 -0.95 -16.45
C ARG A 70 6.72 -0.43 -16.82
N VAL A 71 6.87 0.89 -16.94
CA VAL A 71 8.17 1.53 -17.21
C VAL A 71 9.04 1.53 -15.94
N ASN A 72 8.45 1.74 -14.77
CA ASN A 72 9.13 1.80 -13.46
C ASN A 72 9.58 0.42 -12.93
N ASP A 73 9.06 -0.69 -13.45
CA ASP A 73 9.59 -2.03 -13.15
C ASP A 73 11.07 -2.16 -13.56
N HIS A 74 11.52 -1.34 -14.50
CA HIS A 74 12.93 -1.05 -14.72
C HIS A 74 13.34 0.04 -13.73
N THR A 75 14.20 -0.28 -12.77
CA THR A 75 14.70 0.48 -11.59
C THR A 75 15.09 1.96 -11.77
N SER A 76 14.95 2.56 -12.95
CA SER A 76 15.37 3.91 -13.32
C SER A 76 14.55 5.04 -12.70
N LEU A 77 13.33 4.80 -12.22
CA LEU A 77 12.43 5.84 -11.67
C LEU A 77 12.25 5.76 -10.15
N LYS A 78 12.98 4.85 -9.48
CA LYS A 78 12.99 4.78 -8.01
C LYS A 78 13.95 5.83 -7.45
N GLY A 79 13.52 6.54 -6.41
CA GLY A 79 14.34 7.51 -5.72
C GLY A 79 15.57 6.84 -5.10
N GLY A 80 16.70 7.55 -5.04
CA GLY A 80 17.97 7.02 -4.52
C GLY A 80 17.92 6.53 -3.06
N HIS A 81 16.83 6.77 -2.34
CA HIS A 81 16.60 6.36 -0.96
C HIS A 81 15.53 5.26 -0.80
N ALA A 82 14.98 4.73 -1.89
CA ALA A 82 13.92 3.72 -1.93
C ALA A 82 14.25 2.39 -1.21
N HIS A 83 15.49 2.18 -0.79
CA HIS A 83 15.96 0.94 -0.18
C HIS A 83 15.99 0.95 1.36
N SER A 84 15.66 2.06 2.02
CA SER A 84 15.59 2.08 3.48
C SER A 84 14.23 1.61 3.98
N ARG A 85 14.21 0.65 4.91
CA ARG A 85 12.97 0.19 5.56
C ARG A 85 12.26 1.28 6.38
N SER A 86 12.93 2.39 6.65
CA SER A 86 12.41 3.53 7.42
C SER A 86 12.01 4.73 6.55
N THR A 87 11.99 4.59 5.22
CA THR A 87 11.63 5.68 4.30
C THR A 87 10.30 5.40 3.62
N LEU A 88 9.39 6.38 3.69
CA LEU A 88 8.19 6.41 2.86
C LEU A 88 8.52 7.14 1.56
N GLU A 89 8.54 6.42 0.45
CA GLU A 89 8.74 6.99 -0.88
C GLU A 89 7.40 7.44 -1.46
N ILE A 90 7.37 8.66 -2.01
CA ILE A 90 6.19 9.23 -2.67
C ILE A 90 6.59 9.57 -4.11
N PRO A 91 6.27 8.72 -5.10
CA PRO A 91 6.56 9.02 -6.50
C PRO A 91 5.66 10.15 -6.98
N ILE A 92 6.25 11.30 -7.35
CA ILE A 92 5.53 12.44 -7.91
C ILE A 92 5.94 12.61 -9.37
N PHE A 93 5.00 12.33 -10.28
CA PHE A 93 5.18 12.55 -11.71
C PHE A 93 4.64 13.93 -12.08
N TRP A 94 5.54 14.85 -12.37
CA TRP A 94 5.22 16.22 -12.72
C TRP A 94 5.36 16.45 -14.23
N LEU A 95 4.23 16.53 -14.94
CA LEU A 95 4.18 16.66 -16.39
C LEU A 95 4.03 18.12 -16.80
N ILE A 96 4.98 18.64 -17.57
CA ILE A 96 4.98 20.02 -18.06
C ILE A 96 4.55 20.01 -19.53
N SER A 97 3.52 20.78 -19.88
CA SER A 97 2.95 20.87 -21.23
C SER A 97 2.78 22.32 -21.66
N GLY A 98 3.05 22.63 -22.93
CA GLY A 98 2.75 23.95 -23.49
C GLY A 98 1.24 24.21 -23.58
N ASP A 99 0.47 23.18 -23.97
CA ASP A 99 -0.98 23.27 -24.08
C ASP A 99 -1.66 23.10 -22.71
N PRO A 100 -2.83 23.74 -22.47
CA PRO A 100 -3.67 23.47 -21.31
C PRO A 100 -4.06 21.99 -21.22
N LEU A 101 -3.59 21.34 -20.16
CA LEU A 101 -3.78 19.92 -19.91
C LEU A 101 -4.29 19.70 -18.49
N LEU A 102 -5.27 18.83 -18.33
CA LEU A 102 -5.83 18.44 -17.04
C LEU A 102 -5.70 16.92 -16.84
N ILE A 103 -6.01 16.45 -15.65
CA ILE A 103 -6.13 15.04 -15.31
C ILE A 103 -7.62 14.74 -15.15
N ASP A 104 -8.09 13.66 -15.75
CA ASP A 104 -9.49 13.23 -15.72
C ASP A 104 -10.50 14.36 -15.94
N LYS A 105 -10.20 15.24 -16.90
CA LYS A 105 -11.01 16.40 -17.37
C LYS A 105 -11.11 17.60 -16.41
N HIS A 106 -10.87 17.43 -15.11
CA HIS A 106 -11.18 18.44 -14.09
C HIS A 106 -10.03 18.77 -13.14
N TYR A 107 -9.02 17.92 -13.01
CA TYR A 107 -8.01 18.06 -11.96
C TYR A 107 -6.68 18.56 -12.53
N GLN A 108 -5.90 19.29 -11.73
CA GLN A 108 -4.51 19.62 -12.07
C GLN A 108 -3.52 18.60 -11.48
N ALA A 109 -3.88 18.02 -10.34
CA ALA A 109 -3.14 16.96 -9.69
C ALA A 109 -4.12 15.91 -9.18
N LYS A 110 -3.66 14.66 -9.11
CA LYS A 110 -4.44 13.55 -8.58
C LYS A 110 -3.56 12.59 -7.79
N ALA A 111 -4.04 12.21 -6.61
CA ALA A 111 -3.50 11.11 -5.84
C ALA A 111 -3.96 9.79 -6.44
N LEU A 112 -3.02 8.89 -6.70
CA LEU A 112 -3.29 7.50 -7.07
C LEU A 112 -2.79 6.59 -5.96
N SER A 113 -3.09 5.29 -6.06
CA SER A 113 -2.76 4.32 -5.00
C SER A 113 -1.26 4.21 -4.69
N ASN A 114 -0.38 4.48 -5.66
CA ASN A 114 1.07 4.32 -5.50
C ASN A 114 1.91 5.49 -6.04
N MET A 115 1.27 6.59 -6.46
CA MET A 115 1.95 7.75 -7.03
C MET A 115 1.04 8.99 -6.98
N VAL A 116 1.62 10.15 -7.18
CA VAL A 116 0.91 11.41 -7.41
C VAL A 116 1.26 11.91 -8.81
N VAL A 117 0.24 12.29 -9.57
CA VAL A 117 0.42 12.87 -10.91
C VAL A 117 0.03 14.34 -10.84
N VAL A 118 0.89 15.20 -11.37
CA VAL A 118 0.68 16.66 -11.44
C VAL A 118 0.87 17.10 -12.88
N VAL A 119 0.00 17.97 -13.37
CA VAL A 119 0.12 18.60 -14.68
C VAL A 119 0.30 20.10 -14.51
N GLN A 120 1.33 20.62 -15.18
CA GLN A 120 1.63 22.05 -15.30
C GLN A 120 1.46 22.47 -16.75
N SER A 121 0.78 23.59 -16.99
CA SER A 121 0.57 24.16 -18.32
C SER A 121 0.96 25.64 -18.36
N GLU A 122 1.18 26.21 -19.56
CA GLU A 122 1.59 27.62 -19.68
C GLU A 122 0.56 28.65 -19.21
N ALA A 123 -0.74 28.28 -19.24
CA ALA A 123 -1.84 29.19 -18.90
C ALA A 123 -1.91 29.51 -17.39
N SER A 124 -1.64 30.75 -17.02
CA SER A 124 -1.73 31.21 -15.62
C SER A 124 -3.14 31.59 -15.17
N SER A 125 -4.10 31.61 -16.09
CA SER A 125 -5.50 31.94 -15.82
C SER A 125 -6.41 31.13 -16.72
N TRP A 126 -7.08 30.15 -16.12
CA TRP A 126 -7.97 29.23 -16.82
C TRP A 126 -9.34 29.23 -16.17
N GLU A 127 -10.40 29.31 -16.99
CA GLU A 127 -11.77 29.31 -16.50
C GLU A 127 -12.14 27.93 -15.93
N SER A 128 -12.35 27.87 -14.61
CA SER A 128 -12.82 26.65 -13.96
C SER A 128 -14.31 26.43 -14.18
N HIS A 129 -14.78 25.24 -13.82
CA HIS A 129 -16.21 24.91 -13.80
C HIS A 129 -16.94 25.50 -12.59
N LEU A 130 -16.24 26.19 -11.70
CA LEU A 130 -16.75 26.70 -10.44
C LEU A 130 -16.90 28.21 -10.53
N GLN A 131 -17.94 28.73 -9.90
CA GLN A 131 -18.28 30.14 -9.91
C GLN A 131 -18.51 30.61 -8.48
N CYS A 132 -18.15 31.86 -8.20
CA CYS A 132 -18.38 32.50 -6.92
C CYS A 132 -18.81 33.95 -7.15
N ASN A 133 -19.89 34.38 -6.49
CA ASN A 133 -20.40 35.75 -6.57
C ASN A 133 -20.60 36.28 -8.00
N GLY A 134 -21.13 35.42 -8.88
CA GLY A 134 -21.36 35.78 -10.28
C GLY A 134 -20.07 35.95 -11.10
N ARG A 135 -18.98 35.30 -10.71
CA ARG A 135 -17.72 35.28 -11.47
C ARG A 135 -17.16 33.86 -11.53
N SER A 136 -16.63 33.47 -12.69
CA SER A 136 -15.91 32.21 -12.82
C SER A 136 -14.63 32.24 -11.99
N LEU A 137 -14.37 31.18 -11.22
CA LEU A 137 -13.12 31.04 -10.51
C LEU A 137 -12.02 30.68 -11.50
N LEU A 138 -10.90 31.40 -11.41
CA LEU A 138 -9.76 31.22 -12.29
C LEU A 138 -8.74 30.31 -11.63
N TRP A 139 -8.29 29.33 -12.38
CA TRP A 139 -7.24 28.41 -12.00
C TRP A 139 -5.92 28.85 -12.62
N ASP A 140 -4.86 28.81 -11.82
CA ASP A 140 -3.50 28.94 -12.32
C ASP A 140 -2.99 27.54 -12.71
N LEU A 141 -2.88 27.25 -14.01
CA LEU A 141 -2.31 25.98 -14.48
C LEU A 141 -0.77 26.03 -14.54
N ARG A 142 -0.17 27.22 -14.46
CA ARG A 142 1.28 27.43 -14.49
C ARG A 142 1.92 27.11 -13.15
N SER A 143 1.21 27.33 -12.06
CA SER A 143 1.66 27.00 -10.71
C SER A 143 0.69 26.04 -10.00
N PRO A 144 0.70 24.74 -10.34
CA PRO A 144 -0.23 23.75 -9.76
C PRO A 144 0.17 23.31 -8.34
N VAL A 145 0.91 24.15 -7.58
CA VAL A 145 1.44 23.82 -6.25
C VAL A 145 0.32 23.47 -5.27
N LYS A 146 -0.79 24.22 -5.32
CA LYS A 146 -1.94 23.97 -4.45
C LYS A 146 -2.57 22.60 -4.70
N ALA A 147 -2.81 22.27 -5.97
CA ALA A 147 -3.35 20.96 -6.34
C ALA A 147 -2.38 19.84 -5.99
N ALA A 148 -1.08 20.02 -6.27
CA ALA A 148 -0.04 19.06 -5.91
C ALA A 148 0.00 18.83 -4.39
N MET A 149 -0.05 19.88 -3.58
CA MET A 149 -0.11 19.77 -2.13
C MET A 149 -1.34 18.99 -1.65
N ALA A 150 -2.52 19.25 -2.22
CA ALA A 150 -3.74 18.51 -1.87
C ALA A 150 -3.60 17.02 -2.22
N SER A 151 -3.13 16.69 -3.42
CA SER A 151 -2.94 15.30 -3.85
C SER A 151 -1.85 14.57 -3.07
N VAL A 152 -0.76 15.24 -2.68
CA VAL A 152 0.26 14.63 -1.81
C VAL A 152 -0.32 14.37 -0.43
N ALA A 153 -1.13 15.29 0.12
CA ALA A 153 -1.78 15.11 1.42
C ALA A 153 -2.79 13.96 1.41
N GLU A 154 -3.56 13.84 0.32
CA GLU A 154 -4.49 12.73 0.08
C GLU A 154 -3.73 11.40 -0.02
N HIS A 155 -2.65 11.34 -0.79
CA HIS A 155 -1.83 10.13 -0.94
C HIS A 155 -1.14 9.72 0.37
N LEU A 156 -0.60 10.68 1.12
CA LEU A 156 0.16 10.41 2.35
C LEU A 156 -0.71 9.97 3.52
N ALA A 157 -1.85 10.62 3.70
CA ALA A 157 -2.60 10.56 4.95
C ALA A 157 -4.09 10.32 4.74
N GLY A 158 -4.54 10.11 3.50
CA GLY A 158 -5.96 9.98 3.18
C GLY A 158 -6.75 11.25 3.45
N LEU A 159 -6.12 12.43 3.41
CA LEU A 159 -6.83 13.69 3.59
C LEU A 159 -7.78 13.92 2.41
N LEU A 160 -9.07 13.99 2.71
CA LEU A 160 -10.11 14.26 1.72
C LEU A 160 -10.41 15.77 1.65
N PRO A 161 -10.86 16.26 0.49
CA PRO A 161 -11.38 17.62 0.37
C PRO A 161 -12.48 17.92 1.38
N LEU A 162 -12.41 19.09 2.03
CA LEU A 162 -13.33 19.48 3.10
C LEU A 162 -14.80 19.60 2.65
N HIS A 163 -15.03 19.77 1.35
CA HIS A 163 -16.38 19.83 0.78
C HIS A 163 -16.99 18.44 0.54
N LEU A 164 -16.25 17.35 0.67
CA LEU A 164 -16.82 16.01 0.56
C LEU A 164 -17.28 15.55 1.95
N VAL A 165 -18.60 15.36 2.09
CA VAL A 165 -19.24 14.98 3.35
C VAL A 165 -20.08 13.72 3.13
N TYR A 166 -20.08 12.80 4.10
CA TYR A 166 -20.96 11.64 4.04
C TYR A 166 -22.39 12.02 4.46
N SER A 167 -23.35 11.80 3.55
CA SER A 167 -24.77 11.98 3.86
C SER A 167 -25.38 10.67 4.31
N VAL A 168 -25.78 10.60 5.59
CA VAL A 168 -26.49 9.42 6.13
C VAL A 168 -27.82 9.20 5.42
N ALA A 169 -28.53 10.28 5.06
CA ALA A 169 -29.83 10.19 4.38
C ALA A 169 -29.74 9.59 2.98
N HIS A 170 -28.61 9.77 2.28
CA HIS A 170 -28.40 9.28 0.92
C HIS A 170 -27.42 8.11 0.86
N GLU A 171 -26.91 7.65 2.00
CA GLU A 171 -25.88 6.62 2.14
C GLU A 171 -24.69 6.80 1.17
N SER A 172 -24.33 8.04 0.90
CA SER A 172 -23.35 8.40 -0.14
C SER A 172 -22.59 9.67 0.22
N ALA A 173 -21.42 9.84 -0.38
CA ALA A 173 -20.66 11.08 -0.30
C ALA A 173 -21.34 12.15 -1.16
N ILE A 174 -21.58 13.32 -0.56
CA ILE A 174 -22.15 14.49 -1.20
C ILE A 174 -21.15 15.66 -1.12
N GLU A 175 -21.31 16.63 -2.02
CA GLU A 175 -20.53 17.85 -2.01
C GLU A 175 -21.26 18.95 -1.22
N ASP A 176 -20.68 19.36 -0.09
CA ASP A 176 -21.06 20.54 0.67
C ASP A 176 -19.97 21.61 0.55
N TRP A 177 -20.13 22.48 -0.44
CA TRP A 177 -19.19 23.55 -0.76
C TRP A 177 -19.06 24.62 0.34
N THR A 178 -19.94 24.62 1.35
CA THR A 178 -19.87 25.53 2.51
C THR A 178 -18.53 25.39 3.24
N TRP A 179 -17.96 24.18 3.25
CA TRP A 179 -16.68 23.87 3.90
C TRP A 179 -15.46 24.03 2.98
N SER A 180 -15.66 24.45 1.72
CA SER A 180 -14.59 24.72 0.74
C SER A 180 -14.00 26.13 0.88
N VAL A 181 -13.67 26.51 2.13
CA VAL A 181 -13.25 27.85 2.51
C VAL A 181 -11.92 27.86 3.25
N GLY A 182 -11.29 29.04 3.35
CA GLY A 182 -10.04 29.24 4.10
C GLY A 182 -8.77 29.01 3.27
N CYS A 183 -7.61 29.30 3.86
CA CYS A 183 -6.29 29.29 3.21
C CYS A 183 -5.64 27.89 3.29
N ASN A 184 -6.20 26.90 2.58
CA ASN A 184 -5.68 25.52 2.58
C ASN A 184 -5.80 24.84 1.20
N PRO A 185 -5.02 23.77 0.94
CA PRO A 185 -4.95 23.12 -0.38
C PRO A 185 -6.30 22.65 -0.94
N PHE A 186 -7.24 22.27 -0.07
CA PHE A 186 -8.54 21.69 -0.42
C PHE A 186 -9.65 22.74 -0.58
N SER A 187 -9.40 23.98 -0.18
CA SER A 187 -10.35 25.08 -0.35
C SER A 187 -10.39 25.49 -1.81
N VAL A 188 -11.53 25.45 -2.47
CA VAL A 188 -11.66 25.92 -3.86
C VAL A 188 -11.64 27.45 -3.94
N THR A 189 -12.15 28.13 -2.92
CA THR A 189 -12.43 29.57 -2.95
C THR A 189 -11.23 30.46 -2.63
N SER A 190 -10.12 29.89 -2.15
CA SER A 190 -8.88 30.62 -1.88
C SER A 190 -7.73 30.11 -2.75
N GLN A 191 -6.62 30.85 -2.81
CA GLN A 191 -5.39 30.41 -3.50
C GLN A 191 -4.35 29.82 -2.54
N GLY A 192 -4.65 29.76 -1.24
CA GLY A 192 -3.73 29.26 -0.23
C GLY A 192 -3.48 27.75 -0.33
N TRP A 193 -2.30 27.31 0.09
CA TRP A 193 -1.91 25.90 0.15
C TRP A 193 -1.24 25.52 1.48
N LEU A 194 -1.46 26.30 2.54
CA LEU A 194 -0.96 26.01 3.89
C LEU A 194 -1.89 25.02 4.58
N LEU A 195 -1.35 24.02 5.27
CA LEU A 195 -2.19 23.12 6.05
C LEU A 195 -2.61 23.79 7.36
N SER A 196 -3.88 23.63 7.70
CA SER A 196 -4.38 24.04 9.01
C SER A 196 -3.99 23.04 10.09
N GLN A 197 -4.01 23.46 11.35
CA GLN A 197 -3.81 22.55 12.48
C GLN A 197 -4.83 21.40 12.47
N PHE A 198 -6.07 21.68 12.08
CA PHE A 198 -7.10 20.65 11.92
C PHE A 198 -6.70 19.57 10.91
N GLN A 199 -6.12 19.97 9.77
CA GLN A 199 -5.61 19.01 8.77
C GLN A 199 -4.41 18.24 9.32
N SER A 200 -3.50 18.89 10.03
CA SER A 200 -2.37 18.24 10.70
C SER A 200 -2.84 17.19 11.73
N ASP A 201 -3.85 17.51 12.53
CA ASP A 201 -4.43 16.59 13.52
C ASP A 201 -5.14 15.42 12.84
N THR A 202 -5.80 15.67 11.70
CA THR A 202 -6.44 14.62 10.90
C THR A 202 -5.40 13.68 10.29
N ILE A 203 -4.29 14.20 9.79
CA ILE A 203 -3.14 13.41 9.31
C ILE A 203 -2.64 12.50 10.43
N ALA A 204 -2.38 13.05 11.61
CA ALA A 204 -1.88 12.28 12.75
C ALA A 204 -2.89 11.19 13.16
N ARG A 205 -4.19 11.50 13.14
CA ARG A 205 -5.25 10.52 13.40
C ARG A 205 -5.23 9.37 12.38
N SER A 206 -5.08 9.66 11.10
CA SER A 206 -4.96 8.63 10.05
C SER A 206 -3.79 7.68 10.34
N TYR A 207 -2.60 8.21 10.62
CA TYR A 207 -1.43 7.40 10.98
C TYR A 207 -1.69 6.51 12.21
N MET A 208 -2.34 7.05 13.23
CA MET A 208 -2.67 6.30 14.44
C MET A 208 -3.67 5.16 14.18
N ILE A 209 -4.71 5.42 13.40
CA ILE A 209 -5.72 4.41 13.06
C ILE A 209 -5.08 3.30 12.23
N THR A 210 -4.28 3.66 11.22
CA THR A 210 -3.56 2.68 10.39
C THR A 210 -2.62 1.82 11.22
N ALA A 211 -1.78 2.42 12.06
CA ALA A 211 -0.85 1.67 12.92
C ALA A 211 -1.59 0.75 13.91
N LEU A 212 -2.73 1.20 14.44
CA LEU A 212 -3.56 0.40 15.33
C LEU A 212 -4.16 -0.80 14.57
N GLU A 213 -4.76 -0.58 13.40
CA GLU A 213 -5.36 -1.62 12.59
C GLU A 213 -4.33 -2.67 12.13
N GLU A 214 -3.18 -2.23 11.61
CA GLU A 214 -2.07 -3.10 11.22
C GLU A 214 -1.59 -3.94 12.41
N SER A 215 -1.49 -3.33 13.60
CA SER A 215 -1.08 -4.05 14.81
C SER A 215 -2.09 -5.11 15.25
N ILE A 216 -3.39 -4.80 15.17
CA ILE A 216 -4.47 -5.73 15.49
C ILE A 216 -4.47 -6.88 14.50
N GLN A 217 -4.36 -6.59 13.20
CA GLN A 217 -4.30 -7.61 12.15
C GLN A 217 -3.09 -8.53 12.33
N ALA A 218 -1.91 -7.97 12.62
CA ALA A 218 -0.70 -8.74 12.87
C ALA A 218 -0.84 -9.66 14.10
N VAL A 219 -1.35 -9.14 15.22
CA VAL A 219 -1.60 -9.94 16.43
C VAL A 219 -2.63 -11.03 16.17
N ASN A 220 -3.75 -10.71 15.51
CA ASN A 220 -4.78 -11.68 15.16
C ASN A 220 -4.25 -12.79 14.24
N SER A 221 -3.40 -12.43 13.26
CA SER A 221 -2.74 -13.42 12.40
C SER A 221 -1.82 -14.35 13.19
N GLY A 222 -1.07 -13.82 14.17
CA GLY A 222 -0.24 -14.62 15.06
C GLY A 222 -1.06 -15.56 15.96
N ILE A 223 -2.16 -15.06 16.52
CA ILE A 223 -3.10 -15.89 17.30
C ILE A 223 -3.71 -16.99 16.43
N HIS A 224 -4.04 -16.69 15.18
CA HIS A 224 -4.54 -17.67 14.22
C HIS A 224 -3.51 -18.78 13.97
N LEU A 225 -2.22 -18.44 13.80
CA LEU A 225 -1.14 -19.42 13.68
C LEU A 225 -1.03 -20.31 14.91
N LEU A 226 -1.06 -19.74 16.13
CA LEU A 226 -1.04 -20.52 17.36
C LEU A 226 -2.24 -21.45 17.49
N ARG A 227 -3.42 -21.04 17.00
CA ARG A 227 -4.64 -21.86 17.03
C ARG A 227 -4.54 -23.10 16.15
N LEU A 228 -3.78 -23.04 15.05
CA LEU A 228 -3.52 -24.19 14.18
C LEU A 228 -2.64 -25.24 14.87
N GLU A 229 -1.73 -24.80 15.75
CA GLU A 229 -0.81 -25.68 16.48
C GLU A 229 -1.47 -26.32 17.71
N ARG A 230 -2.16 -27.46 17.51
CA ARG A 230 -2.78 -28.21 18.62
C ARG A 230 -1.73 -28.77 19.58
N THR A 231 -1.88 -28.49 20.88
CA THR A 231 -1.03 -29.03 21.94
C THR A 231 -1.33 -30.51 22.19
N ASN A 232 -0.27 -31.30 22.33
CA ASN A 232 -0.26 -32.73 22.61
C ASN A 232 0.65 -32.98 23.82
N LYS A 233 0.60 -34.16 24.45
CA LYS A 233 1.43 -34.49 25.63
C LYS A 233 2.94 -34.19 25.47
N LYS A 234 3.48 -34.31 24.25
CA LYS A 234 4.88 -33.99 23.92
C LYS A 234 5.14 -32.49 23.72
N THR A 235 4.22 -31.78 23.07
CA THR A 235 4.36 -30.35 22.77
C THR A 235 3.92 -29.45 23.92
N PHE A 236 3.10 -29.94 24.85
CA PHE A 236 2.59 -29.19 25.98
C PHE A 236 3.70 -28.66 26.90
N LYS A 237 4.71 -29.48 27.22
CA LYS A 237 5.86 -29.03 28.03
C LYS A 237 6.66 -27.91 27.36
N LEU A 238 6.81 -28.00 26.04
CA LEU A 238 7.51 -26.98 25.25
C LEU A 238 6.71 -25.68 25.19
N PHE A 239 5.40 -25.77 24.94
CA PHE A 239 4.50 -24.62 24.94
C PHE A 239 4.45 -23.94 26.33
N GLN A 240 4.35 -24.71 27.41
CA GLN A 240 4.31 -24.20 28.78
C GLN A 240 5.54 -23.34 29.13
N SER A 241 6.72 -23.67 28.58
CA SER A 241 7.93 -22.86 28.78
C SER A 241 7.88 -21.49 28.12
N ARG A 242 7.10 -21.34 27.03
CA ARG A 242 6.98 -20.10 26.23
C ARG A 242 5.70 -19.30 26.51
N GLU A 243 4.69 -19.93 27.09
CA GLU A 243 3.38 -19.34 27.37
C GLU A 243 3.48 -18.00 28.12
N ARG A 244 4.31 -17.92 29.17
CA ARG A 244 4.47 -16.69 29.95
C ARG A 244 4.99 -15.54 29.11
N GLU A 245 5.99 -15.79 28.26
CA GLU A 245 6.57 -14.75 27.41
C GLU A 245 5.58 -14.29 26.35
N LEU A 246 4.87 -15.22 25.70
CA LEU A 246 3.78 -14.91 24.76
C LEU A 246 2.70 -14.04 25.41
N MET A 247 2.24 -14.43 26.60
CA MET A 247 1.20 -13.69 27.34
C MET A 247 1.70 -12.32 27.79
N ASN A 248 2.96 -12.19 28.19
CA ASN A 248 3.53 -10.90 28.55
C ASN A 248 3.64 -9.96 27.35
N LYS A 249 4.13 -10.45 26.20
CA LYS A 249 4.20 -9.67 24.95
C LYS A 249 2.81 -9.27 24.48
N TYR A 250 1.84 -10.18 24.50
CA TYR A 250 0.44 -9.88 24.18
C TYR A 250 -0.16 -8.81 25.10
N LYS A 251 -0.03 -8.97 26.42
CA LYS A 251 -0.52 -7.99 27.41
C LYS A 251 0.12 -6.62 27.22
N TYR A 252 1.40 -6.59 26.87
CA TYR A 252 2.11 -5.35 26.58
C TYR A 252 1.52 -4.64 25.36
N VAL A 253 1.32 -5.33 24.24
CA VAL A 253 0.68 -4.76 23.03
C VAL A 253 -0.73 -4.23 23.35
N VAL A 254 -1.56 -5.01 24.05
CA VAL A 254 -2.91 -4.58 24.45
C VAL A 254 -2.87 -3.35 25.36
N SER A 255 -1.88 -3.25 26.26
CA SER A 255 -1.70 -2.06 27.10
C SER A 255 -1.35 -0.82 26.27
N LEU A 256 -0.58 -0.97 25.20
CA LEU A 256 -0.25 0.11 24.27
C LEU A 256 -1.48 0.54 23.46
N TRP A 257 -2.33 -0.39 23.01
CA TRP A 257 -3.60 -0.05 22.36
C TRP A 257 -4.49 0.81 23.25
N ARG A 258 -4.63 0.45 24.53
CA ARG A 258 -5.41 1.24 25.50
C ARG A 258 -4.81 2.62 25.73
N ARG A 259 -3.48 2.69 25.85
CA ARG A 259 -2.79 3.97 26.03
C ARG A 259 -2.96 4.87 24.81
N LEU A 260 -2.83 4.33 23.60
CA LEU A 260 -3.03 5.08 22.36
C LEU A 260 -4.46 5.61 22.26
N SER A 261 -5.46 4.78 22.60
CA SER A 261 -6.87 5.20 22.66
C SER A 261 -7.10 6.36 23.64
N ASN A 262 -6.51 6.29 24.83
CA ASN A 262 -6.62 7.37 25.83
C ASN A 262 -5.98 8.68 25.33
N VAL A 263 -4.76 8.61 24.78
CA VAL A 263 -4.06 9.80 24.24
C VAL A 263 -4.81 10.39 23.04
N ALA A 264 -5.40 9.55 22.20
CA ALA A 264 -6.28 9.97 21.11
C ALA A 264 -7.52 10.71 21.63
N GLY A 265 -8.11 10.23 22.73
CA GLY A 265 -9.24 10.87 23.41
C GLY A 265 -8.91 12.25 23.99
N GLU A 266 -7.67 12.46 24.44
CA GLU A 266 -7.16 13.75 24.91
C GLU A 266 -6.73 14.70 23.78
N THR A 267 -6.91 14.32 22.50
CA THR A 267 -6.48 15.07 21.30
C THR A 267 -4.99 15.44 21.26
N ARG A 268 -4.15 14.73 22.03
CA ARG A 268 -2.70 14.95 22.10
C ARG A 268 -1.97 14.14 21.02
N TYR A 269 -2.27 14.44 19.77
CA TYR A 269 -1.78 13.66 18.63
C TYR A 269 -0.24 13.66 18.52
N GLY A 270 0.43 14.77 18.86
CA GLY A 270 1.90 14.81 18.88
C GLY A 270 2.54 13.80 19.85
N ASP A 271 1.91 13.56 21.00
CA ASP A 271 2.37 12.55 21.96
C ASP A 271 2.03 11.14 21.48
N ALA A 272 0.84 10.95 20.90
CA ALA A 272 0.42 9.68 20.32
C ALA A 272 1.37 9.20 19.20
N MET A 273 1.82 10.11 18.34
CA MET A 273 2.75 9.81 17.26
C MET A 273 4.09 9.25 17.75
N ARG A 274 4.56 9.67 18.93
CA ARG A 274 5.78 9.12 19.54
C ARG A 274 5.63 7.67 19.99
N PHE A 275 4.40 7.24 20.31
CA PHE A 275 4.12 5.86 20.73
C PHE A 275 3.98 4.88 19.57
N LEU A 276 3.77 5.35 18.34
CA LEU A 276 3.52 4.45 17.20
C LEU A 276 4.70 3.52 16.93
N HIS A 277 5.94 4.02 17.01
CA HIS A 277 7.12 3.18 16.84
C HIS A 277 7.23 2.10 17.94
N THR A 278 6.92 2.45 19.19
CA THR A 278 6.89 1.48 20.30
C THR A 278 5.81 0.41 20.09
N LEU A 279 4.65 0.80 19.55
CA LEU A 279 3.57 -0.14 19.21
C LEU A 279 4.00 -1.11 18.09
N GLU A 280 4.62 -0.58 17.04
CA GLU A 280 5.13 -1.38 15.91
C GLU A 280 6.20 -2.39 16.38
N GLU A 281 7.15 -1.94 17.21
CA GLU A 281 8.20 -2.79 17.78
C GLU A 281 7.61 -3.88 18.69
N ALA A 282 6.68 -3.51 19.57
CA ALA A 282 6.01 -4.45 20.47
C ALA A 282 5.22 -5.52 19.70
N THR A 283 4.49 -5.10 18.65
CA THR A 283 3.75 -5.98 17.75
C THR A 283 4.69 -6.94 17.02
N SER A 284 5.78 -6.41 16.45
CA SER A 284 6.79 -7.20 15.76
C SER A 284 7.47 -8.22 16.69
N SER A 285 7.71 -7.84 17.95
CA SER A 285 8.26 -8.71 18.98
C SER A 285 7.30 -9.86 19.33
N PHE A 286 5.99 -9.57 19.46
CA PHE A 286 4.97 -10.60 19.66
C PHE A 286 4.92 -11.58 18.48
N VAL A 287 4.85 -11.09 17.24
CA VAL A 287 4.80 -11.94 16.04
C VAL A 287 6.05 -12.80 15.92
N ARG A 288 7.23 -12.26 16.25
CA ARG A 288 8.47 -13.03 16.27
C ARG A 288 8.44 -14.16 17.29
N GLU A 289 7.88 -13.93 18.48
CA GLU A 289 7.72 -14.96 19.50
C GLU A 289 6.73 -16.05 19.08
N VAL A 290 5.63 -15.65 18.43
CA VAL A 290 4.68 -16.58 17.84
C VAL A 290 5.37 -17.47 16.81
N ASN A 291 6.09 -16.88 15.86
CA ASN A 291 6.79 -17.63 14.82
C ASN A 291 7.86 -18.56 15.41
N ALA A 292 8.60 -18.12 16.43
CA ALA A 292 9.55 -18.97 17.14
C ALA A 292 8.87 -20.14 17.86
N THR A 293 7.69 -19.91 18.44
CA THR A 293 6.90 -20.96 19.10
C THR A 293 6.36 -21.96 18.09
N VAL A 294 5.76 -21.48 17.00
CA VAL A 294 5.25 -22.32 15.90
C VAL A 294 6.39 -23.13 15.26
N GLY A 295 7.56 -22.53 15.06
CA GLY A 295 8.73 -23.23 14.51
C GLY A 295 9.19 -24.43 15.35
N VAL A 296 8.92 -24.44 16.66
CA VAL A 296 9.21 -25.58 17.54
C VAL A 296 8.05 -26.58 17.56
N LEU A 297 6.80 -26.12 17.51
CA LEU A 297 5.62 -26.97 17.60
C LEU A 297 5.31 -27.70 16.29
N HIS A 298 5.42 -27.00 15.16
CA HIS A 298 5.01 -27.46 13.84
C HIS A 298 5.72 -28.73 13.37
N PRO A 299 7.06 -28.90 13.51
CA PRO A 299 7.72 -30.14 13.12
C PRO A 299 7.25 -31.36 13.93
N ILE A 300 6.94 -31.15 15.21
CA ILE A 300 6.43 -32.22 16.10
C ILE A 300 5.00 -32.60 15.72
N HIS A 301 4.22 -31.64 15.22
CA HIS A 301 2.90 -31.88 14.66
C HIS A 301 2.99 -32.70 13.36
N CYS A 302 3.80 -32.26 12.39
CA CYS A 302 3.93 -32.90 11.07
C CYS A 302 4.54 -34.31 11.11
N THR A 303 5.48 -34.58 12.01
CA THR A 303 6.10 -35.91 12.15
C THR A 303 5.10 -37.00 12.58
N LYS A 304 3.93 -36.62 13.10
CA LYS A 304 2.91 -37.57 13.59
C LYS A 304 1.99 -38.11 12.49
N GLU A 305 1.98 -37.51 11.30
CA GLU A 305 1.09 -37.93 10.20
C GLU A 305 1.70 -38.93 9.22
N ARG A 306 3.02 -39.15 9.23
CA ARG A 306 3.63 -40.24 8.44
C ARG A 306 3.61 -41.57 9.19
N LYS A 307 2.41 -42.12 9.39
CA LYS A 307 2.27 -43.59 9.41
C LYS A 307 2.19 -44.03 7.95
N VAL A 308 3.34 -44.19 7.30
CA VAL A 308 3.38 -44.95 6.04
C VAL A 308 3.01 -46.38 6.42
N LYS A 309 1.73 -46.73 6.29
CA LYS A 309 1.31 -48.12 6.24
C LYS A 309 1.88 -48.67 4.95
N VAL A 310 3.12 -49.15 5.01
CA VAL A 310 3.59 -50.08 4.00
C VAL A 310 2.78 -51.34 4.26
N GLU A 311 1.68 -51.51 3.54
CA GLU A 311 1.07 -52.83 3.39
C GLU A 311 2.10 -53.67 2.66
N VAL A 312 2.96 -54.33 3.42
CA VAL A 312 3.86 -55.35 2.89
C VAL A 312 2.97 -56.50 2.51
N ASP A 313 2.55 -56.50 1.25
CA ASP A 313 1.72 -57.55 0.67
C ASP A 313 2.54 -58.85 0.67
N MET A 314 2.29 -59.71 1.68
CA MET A 314 3.02 -60.97 1.92
C MET A 314 2.99 -61.93 0.72
N THR A 315 2.12 -61.66 -0.25
CA THR A 315 1.97 -62.38 -1.52
C THR A 315 3.11 -62.11 -2.50
N THR A 316 3.87 -61.01 -2.34
CA THR A 316 5.01 -60.66 -3.22
C THR A 316 6.31 -61.38 -2.85
N ILE A 317 6.45 -61.80 -1.60
CA ILE A 317 7.63 -62.53 -1.08
C ILE A 317 7.84 -63.88 -1.80
N PRO A 318 6.83 -64.76 -1.99
CA PRO A 318 7.02 -66.01 -2.73
C PRO A 318 7.35 -65.78 -4.22
N ALA A 319 6.84 -64.71 -4.83
CA ALA A 319 7.15 -64.38 -6.22
C ALA A 319 8.64 -64.04 -6.41
N PHE A 320 9.23 -63.27 -5.49
CA PHE A 320 10.67 -62.97 -5.50
C PHE A 320 11.54 -64.22 -5.27
N ILE A 321 11.08 -65.16 -4.44
CA ILE A 321 11.78 -66.44 -4.22
C ILE A 321 11.76 -67.31 -5.49
N ILE A 322 10.63 -67.38 -6.21
CA ILE A 322 10.53 -68.13 -7.47
C ILE A 322 11.47 -67.55 -8.52
N VAL A 323 11.53 -66.22 -8.64
CA VAL A 323 12.44 -65.54 -9.57
C VAL A 323 13.91 -65.81 -9.24
N LEU A 324 14.27 -65.80 -7.95
CA LEU A 324 15.62 -66.15 -7.51
C LEU A 324 15.98 -67.63 -7.78
N ILE A 325 15.04 -68.56 -7.61
CA ILE A 325 15.23 -69.98 -7.92
C ILE A 325 15.41 -70.17 -9.44
N LEU A 326 14.62 -69.49 -10.26
CA LEU A 326 14.77 -69.52 -11.72
C LEU A 326 16.11 -68.94 -12.18
N LEU A 327 16.53 -67.80 -11.60
CA LEU A 327 17.84 -67.21 -11.87
C LEU A 327 18.98 -68.15 -11.46
N TYR A 328 18.87 -68.79 -10.30
CA TYR A 328 19.86 -69.77 -9.85
C TYR A 328 19.92 -71.00 -10.78
N ALA A 329 18.78 -71.47 -11.29
CA ALA A 329 18.72 -72.57 -12.24
C ALA A 329 19.32 -72.21 -13.61
N VAL A 330 19.10 -70.98 -14.09
CA VAL A 330 19.64 -70.49 -15.36
C VAL A 330 21.14 -70.20 -15.27
N LEU A 331 21.62 -69.67 -14.14
CA LEU A 331 23.02 -69.33 -13.91
C LEU A 331 23.87 -70.50 -13.40
N ARG A 332 23.28 -71.69 -13.21
CA ARG A 332 24.01 -72.89 -12.78
C ARG A 332 24.94 -73.36 -13.92
N PRO A 333 26.27 -73.37 -13.73
CA PRO A 333 27.20 -73.74 -14.79
C PRO A 333 26.99 -75.21 -15.19
N ARG A 334 26.77 -75.45 -16.49
CA ARG A 334 26.63 -76.81 -17.03
C ARG A 334 27.96 -77.55 -16.92
N ALA A 335 27.92 -78.75 -16.34
CA ALA A 335 29.11 -79.60 -16.17
C ALA A 335 29.78 -79.88 -17.53
N PRO A 336 31.12 -79.83 -17.63
CA PRO A 336 31.83 -80.10 -18.87
C PRO A 336 31.67 -81.57 -19.26
N LYS A 337 31.29 -81.82 -20.52
CA LYS A 337 31.19 -83.17 -21.08
C LYS A 337 32.56 -83.86 -21.07
N PRO A 338 32.65 -85.14 -20.67
CA PRO A 338 33.91 -85.87 -20.68
C PRO A 338 34.37 -86.11 -22.12
N LYS A 339 35.64 -85.80 -22.41
CA LYS A 339 36.30 -86.19 -23.65
C LYS A 339 36.72 -87.65 -23.54
N ILE A 340 36.19 -88.48 -24.44
CA ILE A 340 36.65 -89.86 -24.65
C ILE A 340 37.93 -89.76 -25.50
N ASN A 341 39.03 -90.37 -25.01
CA ASN A 341 40.27 -90.54 -25.75
C ASN A 341 40.13 -91.62 -26.81
#